data_AF-A0A5E4QJ96-F1
#
_entry.id   AF-A0A5E4QJ96-F1
#
_cell.length_a   1.000
_cell.length_b   1.000
_cell.length_c   1.000
_cell.angle_alpha   90.00
_cell.angle_beta   90.00
_cell.angle_gamma   90.00
#
_symmetry.space_group_name_H-M   'P 1'
#
loop_
_entity.id
_entity.type
_entity.pdbx_description
1 polymer ?
#
loop_
_entity_poly.entity_id
_entity_poly.type
_entity_poly.pdbx_seq_one_letter_code
_entity_poly.pdbx_strand_id
1 'polypeptide(L)'
;MMALHWCNSWRSAASFPASRSTRVSCHCLDLKMNALLKRCAQYKKDGCHFAKWRCVLKIGRFTPSYQAIMENANVLARYASICQSQRIVPIVEPEVLPDGEHDLDRAQKVTEVVLAAVYKALSDHHV
;
A
#
# COMPACT_ATOMS: atom_id res chain seq x y z
N MET A 1 -20.02 10.19 -7.66
CA MET A 1 -19.47 11.00 -6.55
C MET A 1 -19.38 10.21 -5.22
N MET A 2 -19.05 8.90 -5.23
CA MET A 2 -19.04 8.05 -4.02
C MET A 2 -17.68 7.43 -3.66
N ALA A 3 -16.61 7.62 -4.45
CA ALA A 3 -15.31 7.00 -4.18
C ALA A 3 -14.43 7.78 -3.18
N LEU A 4 -14.66 9.09 -2.99
CA LEU A 4 -13.86 9.94 -2.10
C LEU A 4 -14.28 9.88 -0.62
N HIS A 5 -15.47 9.35 -0.31
CA HIS A 5 -15.96 9.31 1.06
C HIS A 5 -15.33 8.18 1.89
N TRP A 6 -14.83 7.13 1.24
CA TRP A 6 -14.28 5.99 1.95
C TRP A 6 -12.83 6.20 2.42
N CYS A 7 -12.03 6.94 1.66
CA CYS A 7 -10.64 7.28 2.05
C CYS A 7 -10.57 8.29 3.21
N ASN A 8 -11.55 9.21 3.34
CA ASN A 8 -11.58 10.19 4.42
C ASN A 8 -12.15 9.66 5.74
N SER A 9 -12.98 8.60 5.70
CA SER A 9 -13.46 7.93 6.92
C SER A 9 -12.32 7.37 7.78
N TRP A 10 -11.18 7.04 7.20
CA TRP A 10 -10.03 6.49 7.91
C TRP A 10 -9.13 7.54 8.57
N ARG A 11 -9.29 8.82 8.19
CA ARG A 11 -8.47 9.94 8.71
C ARG A 11 -9.04 10.48 10.04
N SER A 12 -10.36 10.39 10.23
CA SER A 12 -11.05 10.88 11.44
C SER A 12 -11.09 9.88 12.61
N ALA A 13 -10.55 8.67 12.44
CA ALA A 13 -10.47 7.67 13.51
C ALA A 13 -9.20 7.80 14.39
N ALA A 14 -8.47 8.92 14.29
CA ALA A 14 -7.27 9.20 15.07
C ALA A 14 -7.56 9.71 16.50
N SER A 15 -8.83 9.76 16.91
CA SER A 15 -9.29 10.24 18.23
C SER A 15 -9.93 9.14 19.08
N PHE A 16 -9.48 7.89 18.98
CA PHE A 16 -9.96 6.82 19.85
C PHE A 16 -8.96 6.57 21.00
N PRO A 17 -9.43 6.49 22.26
CA PRO A 17 -8.57 6.24 23.41
C PRO A 17 -7.85 4.88 23.26
N ALA A 18 -6.63 4.82 23.78
CA ALA A 18 -5.55 3.83 23.55
C ALA A 18 -5.83 2.34 23.85
N SER A 19 -7.08 1.87 23.75
CA SER A 19 -7.49 0.48 24.04
C SER A 19 -7.89 -0.34 22.82
N ARG A 20 -7.86 0.21 21.59
CA ARG A 20 -8.17 -0.54 20.36
C ARG A 20 -7.13 -0.28 19.27
N SER A 21 -6.30 -1.29 19.03
CA SER A 21 -5.44 -1.51 17.85
C SER A 21 -5.21 -0.27 16.97
N THR A 22 -4.13 0.46 17.26
CA THR A 22 -3.77 1.68 16.55
C THR A 22 -3.49 1.36 15.08
N ARG A 23 -4.26 1.99 14.19
CA ARG A 23 -4.19 1.81 12.74
C ARG A 23 -3.26 2.85 12.14
N VAL A 24 -2.15 2.42 11.56
CA VAL A 24 -1.16 3.32 10.97
C VAL A 24 -1.25 3.30 9.45
N SER A 25 -1.58 4.45 8.86
CA SER A 25 -1.46 4.72 7.43
C SER A 25 -0.18 5.49 7.13
N CYS A 26 0.81 4.88 6.47
CA CYS A 26 2.00 5.57 6.01
C CYS A 26 1.84 5.99 4.53
N HIS A 27 1.93 7.29 4.23
CA HIS A 27 1.86 7.83 2.86
C HIS A 27 3.23 8.35 2.33
N CYS A 28 3.51 7.92 1.10
CA CYS A 28 4.38 8.39 -0.01
C CYS A 28 5.90 8.67 0.10
N LEU A 29 6.58 8.08 -0.92
CA LEU A 29 7.76 8.40 -1.75
C LEU A 29 9.19 8.57 -1.17
N ASP A 30 10.04 7.68 -1.68
CA ASP A 30 11.49 7.71 -1.98
C ASP A 30 12.56 8.05 -0.93
N LEU A 31 12.23 8.69 0.19
CA LEU A 31 13.22 8.98 1.26
C LEU A 31 12.98 8.18 2.56
N LYS A 32 11.91 7.39 2.61
CA LYS A 32 11.31 6.93 3.88
C LYS A 32 11.51 5.45 4.22
N MET A 33 12.24 4.69 3.42
CA MET A 33 12.45 3.25 3.68
C MET A 33 13.32 3.01 4.92
N ASN A 34 14.44 3.72 5.04
CA ASN A 34 15.33 3.64 6.21
C ASN A 34 14.65 4.13 7.49
N ALA A 35 13.74 5.10 7.37
CA ALA A 35 12.93 5.60 8.48
C ALA A 35 11.69 4.73 8.77
N LEU A 36 11.34 3.76 7.91
CA LEU A 36 10.17 2.91 8.13
C LEU A 36 10.43 1.95 9.28
N LEU A 37 11.60 1.31 9.33
CA LEU A 37 11.93 0.35 10.39
C LEU A 37 11.77 0.97 11.78
N LYS A 38 12.34 2.17 11.98
CA LYS A 38 12.25 2.93 13.25
C LYS A 38 10.80 3.26 13.60
N ARG A 39 10.00 3.66 12.60
CA ARG A 39 8.58 3.96 12.79
C ARG A 39 7.76 2.71 13.12
N CYS A 40 7.97 1.60 12.42
CA CYS A 40 7.33 0.31 12.72
C CYS A 40 7.65 -0.18 14.13
N ALA A 41 8.90 -0.04 14.58
CA ALA A 41 9.28 -0.36 15.96
C ALA A 41 8.53 0.53 16.98
N GLN A 42 8.40 1.83 16.70
CA GLN A 42 7.63 2.73 17.56
C GLN A 42 6.14 2.37 17.57
N TYR A 43 5.53 2.15 16.40
CA TYR A 43 4.13 1.74 16.29
C TYR A 43 3.85 0.43 17.04
N LYS A 44 4.80 -0.51 17.03
CA LYS A 44 4.67 -1.74 17.82
C LYS A 44 4.64 -1.46 19.32
N LYS A 45 5.48 -0.54 19.81
CA LYS A 45 5.47 -0.08 21.22
C LYS A 45 4.15 0.63 21.57
N ASP A 46 3.59 1.37 20.62
CA ASP A 46 2.31 2.08 20.77
C ASP A 46 1.09 1.15 20.66
N GLY A 47 1.27 -0.18 20.54
CA GLY A 47 0.19 -1.16 20.49
C GLY A 47 -0.40 -1.43 19.10
N CYS A 48 0.27 -1.01 18.01
CA CYS A 48 -0.16 -1.33 16.65
C CYS A 48 0.15 -2.79 16.31
N HIS A 49 -0.81 -3.50 15.73
CA HIS A 49 -0.63 -4.88 15.28
C HIS A 49 -0.66 -5.04 13.76
N PHE A 50 -1.17 -4.05 13.04
CA PHE A 50 -1.21 -4.04 11.58
C PHE A 50 -0.92 -2.64 11.04
N ALA A 51 -0.41 -2.57 9.83
CA ALA A 51 -0.16 -1.33 9.12
C ALA A 51 -0.66 -1.44 7.68
N LYS A 52 -0.94 -0.30 7.05
CA LYS A 52 -1.39 -0.25 5.66
C LYS A 52 -0.48 0.64 4.83
N TRP A 53 -0.07 0.15 3.66
CA TRP A 53 0.62 0.94 2.65
C TRP A 53 -0.13 0.91 1.32
N ARG A 54 -0.36 2.11 0.78
CA ARG A 54 -1.10 2.32 -0.46
C ARG A 54 -0.17 2.86 -1.54
N CYS A 55 -0.07 2.14 -2.66
CA CYS A 55 0.59 2.59 -3.88
C CYS A 55 -0.48 2.83 -4.94
N VAL A 56 -0.39 3.94 -5.68
CA VAL A 56 -1.44 4.37 -6.60
C VAL A 56 -0.90 4.35 -8.02
N LEU A 57 -1.62 3.67 -8.92
CA LEU A 57 -1.30 3.51 -10.33
C LEU A 57 -2.42 4.12 -11.18
N LYS A 58 -2.05 4.99 -12.12
CA LYS A 58 -2.99 5.66 -13.03
C LYS A 58 -3.01 4.96 -14.39
N ILE A 59 -4.21 4.60 -14.85
CA ILE A 59 -4.41 4.10 -16.20
C ILE A 59 -4.49 5.28 -17.17
N GLY A 60 -3.69 5.22 -18.22
CA GLY A 60 -3.69 6.17 -19.32
C GLY A 60 -3.32 5.44 -20.61
N ARG A 61 -3.14 6.19 -21.71
CA ARG A 61 -2.87 5.58 -23.02
C ARG A 61 -1.61 4.71 -23.04
N PHE A 62 -0.57 5.13 -22.32
CA PHE A 62 0.72 4.42 -22.20
C PHE A 62 1.11 4.13 -20.75
N THR A 63 0.18 4.30 -19.81
CA THR A 63 0.40 4.09 -18.38
C THR A 63 -0.59 3.08 -17.82
N PRO A 64 -0.21 2.29 -16.80
CA PRO A 64 1.09 2.26 -16.14
C PRO A 64 2.19 1.61 -17.01
N SER A 65 3.42 2.14 -16.93
CA SER A 65 4.57 1.52 -17.58
C SER A 65 5.00 0.28 -16.81
N TYR A 66 5.64 -0.68 -17.49
CA TYR A 66 6.15 -1.89 -16.84
C TYR A 66 7.08 -1.57 -15.66
N GLN A 67 7.99 -0.62 -15.85
CA GLN A 67 8.90 -0.17 -14.79
C GLN A 67 8.15 0.39 -13.58
N ALA A 68 7.12 1.21 -13.78
CA ALA A 68 6.31 1.75 -12.68
C ALA A 68 5.59 0.64 -11.90
N ILE A 69 5.10 -0.40 -12.58
CA ILE A 69 4.47 -1.56 -11.92
C ILE A 69 5.49 -2.29 -11.06
N MET A 70 6.67 -2.59 -11.62
CA MET A 70 7.72 -3.34 -10.92
C MET A 70 8.28 -2.56 -9.72
N GLU A 71 8.52 -1.26 -9.86
CA GLU A 71 8.99 -0.41 -8.76
C GLU A 71 7.97 -0.35 -7.63
N ASN A 72 6.68 -0.16 -7.94
CA ASN A 72 5.62 -0.15 -6.93
C ASN A 72 5.48 -1.51 -6.23
N ALA A 73 5.57 -2.61 -6.98
CA ALA A 73 5.54 -3.97 -6.42
C ALA A 73 6.72 -4.21 -5.46
N ASN A 74 7.93 -3.83 -5.86
CA ASN A 74 9.13 -3.94 -5.02
C ASN A 74 9.04 -3.08 -3.75
N VAL A 75 8.49 -1.86 -3.84
CA VAL A 75 8.27 -1.01 -2.67
C VAL A 75 7.29 -1.65 -1.68
N LEU A 76 6.18 -2.22 -2.17
CA LEU A 76 5.20 -2.91 -1.34
C LEU A 76 5.78 -4.17 -0.68
N ALA A 77 6.57 -4.94 -1.41
CA ALA A 77 7.21 -6.14 -0.89
C ALA A 77 8.23 -5.82 0.22
N ARG A 78 9.08 -4.80 0.00
CA ARG A 78 10.01 -4.30 1.03
C ARG A 78 9.29 -3.78 2.28
N TYR A 79 8.19 -3.04 2.07
CA TYR A 79 7.34 -2.59 3.16
C TYR A 79 6.80 -3.76 3.98
N ALA A 80 6.30 -4.81 3.31
CA ALA A 80 5.73 -5.97 3.97
C ALA A 80 6.76 -6.75 4.79
N SER A 81 7.94 -6.99 4.22
CA SER A 81 9.07 -7.65 4.89
C SER A 81 9.48 -6.90 6.17
N ILE A 82 9.58 -5.57 6.12
CA ILE A 82 9.91 -4.76 7.30
C ILE A 82 8.82 -4.84 8.37
N CYS A 83 7.56 -4.77 7.97
CA CYS A 83 6.44 -4.88 8.92
C CYS A 83 6.45 -6.23 9.65
N GLN A 84 6.64 -7.34 8.93
CA GLN A 84 6.74 -8.66 9.53
C GLN A 84 7.96 -8.78 10.47
N SER A 85 9.11 -8.19 10.11
CA SER A 85 10.30 -8.16 10.98
C SER A 85 10.02 -7.49 12.34
N GLN A 86 9.08 -6.55 12.38
CA GLN A 86 8.66 -5.83 13.60
C GLN A 86 7.39 -6.41 14.23
N ARG A 87 6.96 -7.62 13.81
CA ARG A 87 5.73 -8.29 14.29
C ARG A 87 4.46 -7.43 14.07
N ILE A 88 4.39 -6.76 12.94
CA ILE A 88 3.22 -6.01 12.45
C ILE A 88 2.72 -6.68 11.18
N VAL A 89 1.42 -6.94 11.10
CA VAL A 89 0.77 -7.50 9.90
C VAL A 89 0.71 -6.42 8.80
N PRO A 90 1.35 -6.63 7.62
CA PRO A 90 1.28 -5.67 6.53
C PRO A 90 0.01 -5.84 5.71
N ILE A 91 -0.69 -4.72 5.45
CA ILE A 91 -1.76 -4.63 4.44
C ILE A 91 -1.17 -3.89 3.24
N VAL A 92 -1.01 -4.61 2.13
CA VAL A 92 -0.53 -4.08 0.85
C VAL A 92 -1.71 -3.69 -0.02
N GLU A 93 -1.74 -2.44 -0.49
CA GLU A 93 -2.85 -1.89 -1.29
C GLU A 93 -2.29 -1.28 -2.60
N PRO A 94 -2.10 -2.09 -3.65
CA PRO A 94 -1.78 -1.61 -4.99
C PRO A 94 -3.07 -1.12 -5.68
N GLU A 95 -3.39 0.15 -5.50
CA GLU A 95 -4.60 0.74 -6.06
C GLU A 95 -4.41 1.16 -7.52
N VAL A 96 -5.21 0.56 -8.40
CA VAL A 96 -5.37 1.01 -9.78
C VAL A 96 -6.55 1.97 -9.82
N LEU A 97 -6.30 3.22 -10.19
CA LEU A 97 -7.35 4.24 -10.19
C LEU A 97 -8.35 4.00 -11.33
N PRO A 98 -9.66 4.06 -11.04
CA PRO A 98 -10.70 3.98 -12.06
C PRO A 98 -10.83 5.28 -12.86
N ASP A 99 -10.20 6.36 -12.43
CA ASP A 99 -10.24 7.65 -13.12
C ASP A 99 -9.47 7.58 -14.44
N GLY A 100 -10.13 7.93 -15.55
CA GLY A 100 -9.51 8.09 -16.86
C GLY A 100 -10.42 7.69 -18.03
N GLU A 101 -9.92 7.88 -19.25
CA GLU A 101 -10.58 7.45 -20.49
C GLU A 101 -10.09 6.07 -20.89
N HIS A 102 -10.45 5.05 -20.12
CA HIS A 102 -10.15 3.65 -20.42
C HIS A 102 -11.41 2.79 -20.29
N ASP A 103 -11.44 1.69 -21.05
CA ASP A 103 -12.53 0.73 -20.98
C ASP A 103 -12.33 -0.28 -19.84
N LEU A 104 -13.37 -1.07 -19.58
CA LEU A 104 -13.37 -2.10 -18.54
C LEU A 104 -12.31 -3.17 -18.81
N ASP A 105 -12.12 -3.55 -20.08
CA ASP A 105 -11.15 -4.57 -20.48
C ASP A 105 -9.71 -4.12 -20.19
N ARG A 106 -9.39 -2.84 -20.41
CA ARG A 106 -8.10 -2.27 -20.05
C ARG A 106 -7.91 -2.23 -18.54
N ALA A 107 -8.93 -1.82 -17.78
CA ALA A 107 -8.87 -1.80 -16.32
C ALA A 107 -8.62 -3.20 -15.75
N GLN A 108 -9.33 -4.21 -16.26
CA GLN A 108 -9.16 -5.62 -15.88
C GLN A 108 -7.72 -6.09 -16.15
N LYS A 109 -7.22 -5.91 -17.37
CA LYS A 109 -5.86 -6.32 -17.76
C LYS A 109 -4.79 -5.64 -16.92
N VAL A 110 -4.90 -4.34 -16.70
CA VAL A 110 -3.92 -3.60 -15.88
C VAL A 110 -3.95 -4.12 -14.44
N THR A 111 -5.14 -4.36 -13.89
CA THR A 111 -5.30 -4.84 -12.51
C THR A 111 -4.68 -6.23 -12.36
N GLU A 112 -4.93 -7.14 -13.30
CA GLU A 112 -4.35 -8.48 -13.31
C GLU A 112 -2.82 -8.44 -13.33
N VAL A 113 -2.23 -7.64 -14.23
CA VAL A 113 -0.77 -7.48 -14.34
C VAL A 113 -0.18 -6.89 -13.07
N VAL A 114 -0.82 -5.88 -12.49
CA VAL A 114 -0.36 -5.25 -11.24
C VAL A 114 -0.41 -6.23 -10.08
N LEU A 115 -1.52 -6.97 -9.92
CA LEU A 115 -1.66 -7.96 -8.86
C LEU A 115 -0.62 -9.09 -9.03
N ALA A 116 -0.45 -9.62 -10.24
CA ALA A 116 0.55 -10.66 -10.52
C ALA A 116 1.97 -10.20 -10.16
N ALA A 117 2.33 -8.96 -10.54
CA ALA A 117 3.64 -8.39 -10.20
C ALA A 117 3.83 -8.21 -8.69
N VAL A 118 2.79 -7.79 -7.97
CA VAL A 118 2.83 -7.63 -6.50
C VAL A 118 2.99 -8.98 -5.81
N TYR A 119 2.21 -10.00 -6.19
CA TYR A 119 2.35 -11.35 -5.63
C TYR A 119 3.75 -11.94 -5.90
N LYS A 120 4.25 -11.76 -7.11
CA LYS A 120 5.62 -12.17 -7.45
C LYS A 120 6.65 -11.47 -6.58
N ALA A 121 6.58 -10.14 -6.44
CA ALA A 121 7.52 -9.40 -5.63
C ALA A 121 7.45 -9.80 -4.15
N LEU A 122 6.25 -10.04 -3.60
CA LEU A 122 6.08 -10.54 -2.23
C LEU A 122 6.77 -11.90 -2.04
N SER A 123 6.59 -12.82 -3.00
CA SER A 123 7.25 -14.12 -2.98
C SER A 123 8.77 -13.99 -3.09
N ASP A 124 9.28 -13.16 -3.99
CA ASP A 124 10.71 -12.95 -4.20
C ASP A 124 11.38 -12.34 -2.94
N HIS A 125 10.63 -11.57 -2.15
CA HIS A 125 11.05 -10.99 -0.88
C HIS A 125 10.82 -11.89 0.35
N HIS A 126 10.33 -13.12 0.16
CA HIS A 126 10.07 -14.10 1.23
C HIS A 126 9.15 -13.56 2.34
N VAL A 127 8.11 -12.83 1.93
CA VAL A 127 7.04 -12.32 2.80
C VAL A 127 6.01 -13.41 3.07
#